data_AF-A0A375I4H2-F1
#
_entry.id   AF-A0A375I4H2-F1
#
_cell.length_a   1.000
_cell.length_b   1.000
_cell.length_c   1.000
_cell.angle_alpha   90.00
_cell.angle_beta   90.00
_cell.angle_gamma   90.00
#
_symmetry.space_group_name_H-M   'P 1'
#
loop_
_entity.id
_entity.type
_entity.pdbx_description
1 polymer ?
#
loop_
_entity_poly.entity_id
_entity_poly.type
_entity_poly.pdbx_seq_one_letter_code
_entity_poly.pdbx_strand_id
1 'polypeptide(L)'
;MSGGHAEQRRVARIALTATGDGSGFALAGSGAIREHGLIDRSTEDVDLFTTQQAAATFDQSLDRVIAALRSQGYSIDIRRHQGTFAQLTVTGAQGFLTGINLAVDWRAHEPVRLGIGPVLSLEDAVGNKVAALFSRAEARDQVDVDAIRRSGRFTDEELFRLARQTDPGFDLEWFARSLDTVERIHPEEVRVYGVSPEELDGVKTRMEEWAADIRAHLH
;
A
#
# COMPACT_ATOMS: atom_id res chain seq x y z
N MET A 1 8.05 -17.95 -8.96
CA MET A 1 7.42 -16.74 -8.42
C MET A 1 8.30 -15.96 -7.42
N SER A 2 9.28 -16.58 -6.72
CA SER A 2 10.12 -15.86 -5.75
C SER A 2 11.09 -14.82 -6.34
N GLY A 3 11.52 -14.99 -7.59
CA GLY A 3 12.46 -14.07 -8.25
C GLY A 3 11.90 -12.66 -8.48
N GLY A 4 10.64 -12.56 -8.89
CA GLY A 4 9.98 -11.26 -9.16
C GLY A 4 9.82 -10.41 -7.90
N HIS A 5 9.53 -11.02 -6.75
CA HIS A 5 9.42 -10.30 -5.48
C HIS A 5 10.78 -9.74 -5.04
N ALA A 6 11.84 -10.54 -5.13
CA ALA A 6 13.19 -10.09 -4.79
C ALA A 6 13.65 -8.94 -5.70
N GLU A 7 13.29 -9.00 -6.98
CA GLU A 7 13.63 -7.95 -7.94
C GLU A 7 12.79 -6.67 -7.73
N GLN A 8 11.50 -6.77 -7.46
CA GLN A 8 10.69 -5.61 -7.08
C GLN A 8 11.21 -4.95 -5.79
N ARG A 9 11.61 -5.75 -4.79
CA ARG A 9 12.23 -5.23 -3.56
C ARG A 9 13.57 -4.55 -3.86
N ARG A 10 14.34 -5.04 -4.85
CA ARG A 10 15.57 -4.38 -5.33
C ARG A 10 15.24 -3.03 -5.98
N VAL A 11 14.24 -2.97 -6.85
CA VAL A 11 13.77 -1.73 -7.49
C VAL A 11 13.36 -0.70 -6.43
N ALA A 12 12.57 -1.11 -5.43
CA ALA A 12 12.16 -0.25 -4.32
C ALA A 12 13.37 0.32 -3.54
N ARG A 13 14.38 -0.51 -3.22
CA ARG A 13 15.61 -0.03 -2.55
C ARG A 13 16.38 0.99 -3.37
N ILE A 14 16.54 0.73 -4.67
CA ILE A 14 17.25 1.65 -5.58
C ILE A 14 16.51 2.98 -5.62
N ALA A 15 15.20 2.95 -5.82
CA ALA A 15 14.37 4.14 -5.90
C ALA A 15 14.39 4.93 -4.58
N LEU A 16 14.16 4.28 -3.43
CA LEU A 16 14.24 4.93 -2.11
C LEU A 16 15.60 5.55 -1.82
N THR A 17 16.69 4.93 -2.26
CA THR A 17 18.04 5.50 -2.08
C THR A 17 18.24 6.72 -3.00
N ALA A 18 17.66 6.68 -4.19
CA ALA A 18 17.86 7.69 -5.22
C ALA A 18 17.05 8.98 -4.98
N THR A 19 15.93 8.94 -4.24
CA THR A 19 15.13 10.15 -3.96
C THR A 19 15.97 11.24 -3.29
N GLY A 20 16.98 10.85 -2.51
CA GLY A 20 17.96 11.74 -1.89
C GLY A 20 17.62 12.05 -0.44
N ASP A 21 18.65 12.44 0.33
CA ASP A 21 18.49 12.78 1.75
C ASP A 21 17.55 13.97 1.94
N GLY A 22 16.69 13.88 2.95
CA GLY A 22 15.70 14.93 3.25
C GLY A 22 14.53 15.00 2.27
N SER A 23 14.46 14.15 1.24
CA SER A 23 13.36 14.12 0.27
C SER A 23 12.02 13.64 0.85
N GLY A 24 12.03 13.09 2.07
CA GLY A 24 10.85 12.65 2.80
C GLY A 24 10.18 11.38 2.25
N PHE A 25 10.66 10.81 1.15
CA PHE A 25 10.07 9.60 0.56
C PHE A 25 10.23 8.36 1.45
N ALA A 26 9.15 7.59 1.56
CA ALA A 26 9.11 6.32 2.25
C ALA A 26 8.26 5.31 1.48
N LEU A 27 8.55 4.02 1.68
CA LEU A 27 7.71 2.95 1.16
C LEU A 27 6.32 3.01 1.81
N ALA A 28 5.28 2.99 0.97
CA ALA A 28 3.88 3.04 1.35
C ALA A 28 3.11 1.82 0.80
N GLY A 29 1.77 1.90 0.82
CA GLY A 29 0.88 0.89 0.24
C GLY A 29 1.04 -0.50 0.85
N SER A 30 0.71 -1.54 0.07
CA SER A 30 0.87 -2.93 0.52
C SER A 30 2.34 -3.29 0.79
N GLY A 31 3.29 -2.58 0.17
CA GLY A 31 4.71 -2.77 0.41
C GLY A 31 5.10 -2.44 1.86
N ALA A 32 4.54 -1.37 2.43
CA ALA A 32 4.81 -0.98 3.80
C ALA A 32 4.31 -2.00 4.83
N ILE A 33 3.05 -2.43 4.72
CA ILE A 33 2.49 -3.43 5.66
C ILE A 33 3.18 -4.80 5.53
N ARG A 34 3.71 -5.14 4.34
CA ARG A 34 4.56 -6.32 4.16
C ARG A 34 5.88 -6.20 4.92
N GLU A 35 6.56 -5.07 4.82
CA GLU A 35 7.83 -4.86 5.54
C GLU A 35 7.65 -4.82 7.07
N HIS A 36 6.45 -4.47 7.55
CA HIS A 36 6.05 -4.60 8.96
C HIS A 36 5.58 -6.01 9.35
N GLY A 37 5.58 -6.97 8.43
CA GLY A 37 5.21 -8.36 8.67
C GLY A 37 3.73 -8.56 9.01
N LEU A 38 2.84 -7.78 8.39
CA LEU A 38 1.39 -7.98 8.45
C LEU A 38 0.88 -8.87 7.30
N ILE A 39 1.62 -8.92 6.19
CA ILE A 39 1.34 -9.78 5.04
C ILE A 39 2.66 -10.33 4.48
N ASP A 40 2.58 -11.48 3.80
CA ASP A 40 3.74 -12.11 3.13
C ASP A 40 3.59 -12.19 1.59
N ARG A 41 2.47 -11.70 1.05
CA ARG A 41 2.13 -11.80 -0.37
C ARG A 41 2.89 -10.83 -1.28
N SER A 42 2.81 -11.09 -2.60
CA SER A 42 3.22 -10.14 -3.65
C SER A 42 2.56 -8.78 -3.48
N THR A 43 3.22 -7.73 -3.96
CA THR A 43 2.59 -6.43 -4.23
C THR A 43 2.67 -6.14 -5.71
N GLU A 44 1.66 -5.48 -6.27
CA GLU A 44 1.64 -5.15 -7.72
C GLU A 44 2.62 -4.03 -8.04
N ASP A 45 2.60 -2.98 -7.23
CA ASP A 45 3.39 -1.78 -7.43
C ASP A 45 4.31 -1.52 -6.23
N VAL A 46 5.30 -0.67 -6.47
CA VAL A 46 6.09 -0.02 -5.43
C VAL A 46 5.51 1.38 -5.21
N ASP A 47 4.97 1.65 -4.04
CA ASP A 47 4.47 2.97 -3.67
C ASP A 47 5.51 3.72 -2.84
N LEU A 48 6.00 4.87 -3.32
CA LEU A 48 6.95 5.73 -2.63
C LEU A 48 6.32 7.10 -2.38
N PHE A 49 5.89 7.35 -1.15
CA PHE A 49 5.18 8.59 -0.82
C PHE A 49 6.04 9.51 0.05
N THR A 50 5.96 10.81 -0.25
CA THR A 50 6.58 11.88 0.52
C THR A 50 5.51 12.85 1.04
N THR A 51 5.91 13.90 1.75
CA THR A 51 4.98 14.85 2.38
C THR A 51 4.87 16.17 1.61
N GLN A 52 3.86 16.97 1.95
CA GLN A 52 3.63 18.29 1.35
C GLN A 52 4.85 19.21 1.48
N GLN A 53 5.64 19.08 2.55
CA GLN A 53 6.87 19.87 2.75
C GLN A 53 7.93 19.58 1.67
N ALA A 54 7.96 18.37 1.11
CA ALA A 54 8.91 17.97 0.08
C ALA A 54 8.41 18.19 -1.36
N ALA A 55 7.18 18.69 -1.54
CA ALA A 55 6.53 18.86 -2.84
C ALA A 55 7.36 19.67 -3.83
N ALA A 56 8.06 20.72 -3.37
CA ALA A 56 8.91 21.57 -4.20
C ALA A 56 10.12 20.83 -4.81
N THR A 57 10.52 19.70 -4.22
CA THR A 57 11.65 18.87 -4.66
C THR A 57 11.21 17.55 -5.29
N PHE A 58 9.91 17.40 -5.56
CA PHE A 58 9.33 16.17 -6.09
C PHE A 58 9.96 15.77 -7.44
N ASP A 59 9.96 16.68 -8.42
CA ASP A 59 10.50 16.41 -9.76
C ASP A 59 11.99 16.09 -9.73
N GLN A 60 12.76 16.77 -8.87
CA GLN A 60 14.18 16.46 -8.68
C GLN A 60 14.39 15.04 -8.14
N SER A 61 13.54 14.59 -7.21
CA SER A 61 13.60 13.23 -6.66
C SER A 61 13.18 12.20 -7.72
N LEU A 62 12.16 12.50 -8.51
CA LEU A 62 11.71 11.67 -9.63
C LEU A 62 12.81 11.47 -10.66
N ASP A 63 13.48 12.55 -11.09
CA ASP A 63 14.58 12.49 -12.06
C ASP A 63 15.73 11.62 -11.55
N ARG A 64 16.08 11.73 -10.27
CA ARG A 64 17.12 10.88 -9.66
C ARG A 64 16.70 9.41 -9.64
N VAL A 65 15.45 9.11 -9.29
CA VAL A 65 14.92 7.73 -9.30
C VAL A 65 15.02 7.13 -10.71
N ILE A 66 14.58 7.87 -11.73
CA ILE A 66 14.64 7.43 -13.12
C ILE A 66 16.09 7.19 -13.56
N ALA A 67 17.00 8.13 -13.27
CA ALA A 67 18.41 8.01 -13.61
C ALA A 67 19.07 6.80 -12.91
N ALA A 68 18.79 6.61 -11.62
CA ALA A 68 19.33 5.51 -10.85
C ALA A 68 18.85 4.15 -11.39
N LEU A 69 17.55 3.99 -11.66
CA LEU A 69 17.04 2.74 -12.22
C LEU A 69 17.60 2.46 -13.62
N ARG A 70 17.71 3.48 -14.47
CA ARG A 70 18.35 3.35 -15.80
C ARG A 70 19.82 2.92 -15.69
N SER A 71 20.57 3.47 -14.73
CA SER A 71 21.96 3.07 -14.48
C SER A 71 22.11 1.62 -14.06
N GLN A 72 21.04 1.02 -13.52
CA GLN A 72 20.97 -0.38 -13.09
C GLN A 72 20.45 -1.31 -14.19
N GLY A 73 20.27 -0.79 -15.41
CA GLY A 73 19.85 -1.56 -16.58
C GLY A 73 18.34 -1.69 -16.75
N TYR A 74 17.53 -0.97 -15.97
CA TYR A 74 16.07 -0.96 -16.15
C TYR A 74 15.63 0.02 -17.24
N SER A 75 14.67 -0.40 -18.05
CA SER A 75 13.93 0.49 -18.95
C SER A 75 12.77 1.13 -18.19
N ILE A 76 12.60 2.44 -18.32
CA ILE A 76 11.58 3.22 -17.58
C ILE A 76 10.65 3.90 -18.58
N ASP A 77 9.35 3.61 -18.45
CA ASP A 77 8.28 4.31 -19.14
C ASP A 77 7.49 5.17 -18.13
N ILE A 78 7.29 6.45 -18.44
CA ILE A 78 6.52 7.37 -17.58
C ILE A 78 5.07 7.32 -18.04
N ARG A 79 4.21 6.63 -17.29
CA ARG A 79 2.79 6.45 -17.62
C ARG A 79 1.97 7.69 -17.33
N ARG A 80 2.30 8.38 -16.24
CA ARG A 80 1.65 9.63 -15.81
C ARG A 80 2.62 10.47 -15.01
N HIS A 81 2.57 11.78 -15.20
CA HIS A 81 3.26 12.76 -14.37
C HIS A 81 2.43 14.04 -14.32
N GLN A 82 1.93 14.39 -13.14
CA GLN A 82 1.06 15.54 -12.93
C GLN A 82 1.35 16.14 -11.54
N GLY A 83 2.08 17.25 -11.51
CA GLY A 83 2.46 17.93 -10.28
C GLY A 83 3.18 16.99 -9.32
N THR A 84 2.57 16.71 -8.17
CA THR A 84 3.13 15.89 -7.08
C THR A 84 2.78 14.41 -7.18
N PHE A 85 2.49 13.91 -8.39
CA PHE A 85 2.22 12.51 -8.66
C PHE A 85 2.93 12.04 -9.94
N ALA A 86 3.56 10.87 -9.88
CA ALA A 86 4.13 10.19 -11.03
C ALA A 86 3.90 8.68 -10.95
N GLN A 87 3.58 8.08 -12.09
CA GLN A 87 3.48 6.64 -12.25
C GLN A 87 4.45 6.18 -13.33
N LEU A 88 5.31 5.23 -12.96
CA LEU A 88 6.34 4.66 -13.81
C LEU A 88 6.05 3.18 -14.03
N THR A 89 6.41 2.69 -15.21
CA THR A 89 6.58 1.26 -15.47
C THR A 89 8.06 0.94 -15.60
N VAL A 90 8.53 -0.02 -14.81
CA VAL A 90 9.92 -0.48 -14.78
C VAL A 90 9.99 -1.85 -15.42
N THR A 91 10.76 -1.96 -16.49
CA THR A 91 11.02 -3.22 -17.18
C THR A 91 12.46 -3.65 -16.96
N GLY A 92 12.64 -4.87 -16.45
CA GLY A 92 13.94 -5.51 -16.21
C GLY A 92 14.22 -6.66 -17.17
N ALA A 93 15.25 -7.45 -16.86
CA ALA A 93 15.57 -8.65 -17.62
C ALA A 93 14.51 -9.75 -17.41
N GLN A 94 14.51 -10.77 -18.29
CA GLN A 94 13.67 -11.97 -18.15
C GLN A 94 12.16 -11.70 -18.00
N GLY A 95 11.67 -10.60 -18.59
CA GLY A 95 10.26 -10.22 -18.54
C GLY A 95 9.81 -9.62 -17.20
N PHE A 96 10.74 -9.24 -16.32
CA PHE A 96 10.39 -8.53 -15.09
C PHE A 96 9.71 -7.19 -15.42
N LEU A 97 8.58 -6.94 -14.77
CA LEU A 97 7.77 -5.75 -14.93
C LEU A 97 7.18 -5.36 -13.57
N THR A 98 7.32 -4.10 -13.16
CA THR A 98 6.66 -3.57 -11.96
C THR A 98 6.29 -2.10 -12.16
N GLY A 99 5.18 -1.66 -11.57
CA GLY A 99 4.89 -0.23 -11.43
C GLY A 99 5.67 0.40 -10.28
N ILE A 100 5.94 1.70 -10.38
CA ILE A 100 6.28 2.56 -9.24
C ILE A 100 5.32 3.75 -9.25
N ASN A 101 4.66 3.99 -8.13
CA ASN A 101 3.92 5.23 -7.90
C ASN A 101 4.74 6.12 -6.95
N LEU A 102 4.98 7.35 -7.34
CA LEU A 102 5.54 8.40 -6.49
C LEU A 102 4.46 9.44 -6.25
N ALA A 103 4.22 9.80 -5.00
CA ALA A 103 3.20 10.79 -4.66
C ALA A 103 3.60 11.63 -3.45
N VAL A 104 3.05 12.85 -3.36
CA VAL A 104 2.91 13.56 -2.10
C VAL A 104 1.61 13.10 -1.44
N ASP A 105 1.70 12.69 -0.18
CA ASP A 105 0.58 12.25 0.64
C ASP A 105 0.75 12.68 2.10
N TRP A 106 -0.31 12.54 2.88
CA TRP A 106 -0.31 12.82 4.31
C TRP A 106 0.21 11.61 5.11
N ARG A 107 0.91 11.89 6.21
CA ARG A 107 1.27 10.92 7.27
C ARG A 107 1.36 11.63 8.61
N ALA A 108 1.09 10.93 9.72
CA ALA A 108 1.23 11.49 11.06
C ALA A 108 2.66 11.38 11.60
N HIS A 109 3.38 10.32 11.23
CA HIS A 109 4.66 10.00 11.86
C HIS A 109 5.82 10.04 10.87
N GLU A 110 7.03 10.20 11.41
CA GLU A 110 8.24 10.01 10.61
C GLU A 110 8.39 8.54 10.18
N PRO A 111 8.94 8.28 8.98
CA PRO A 111 9.19 6.93 8.50
C PRO A 111 10.13 6.15 9.43
N VAL A 112 9.86 4.85 9.57
CA VAL A 112 10.74 3.91 10.27
C VAL A 112 11.78 3.37 9.28
N ARG A 113 13.04 3.24 9.70
CA ARG A 113 14.08 2.60 8.89
C ARG A 113 14.03 1.08 9.06
N LEU A 114 13.66 0.37 8.00
CA LEU A 114 13.69 -1.08 7.91
C LEU A 114 14.76 -1.54 6.90
N GLY A 115 14.91 -2.85 6.69
CA GLY A 115 15.94 -3.40 5.80
C GLY A 115 15.84 -2.96 4.33
N ILE A 116 14.68 -2.45 3.90
CA ILE A 116 14.46 -1.89 2.56
C ILE A 116 14.78 -0.38 2.46
N GLY A 117 14.94 0.32 3.59
CA GLY A 117 15.03 1.78 3.66
C GLY A 117 13.91 2.39 4.52
N PRO A 118 13.60 3.69 4.32
CA PRO A 118 12.47 4.35 4.97
C PRO A 118 11.13 3.71 4.55
N VAL A 119 10.32 3.34 5.53
CA VAL A 119 8.97 2.78 5.37
C VAL A 119 8.02 3.62 6.22
N LEU A 120 6.79 3.85 5.75
CA LEU A 120 5.77 4.50 6.59
C LEU A 120 5.71 3.82 7.96
N SER A 121 5.40 4.61 9.00
CA SER A 121 5.18 4.04 10.33
C SER A 121 4.09 2.96 10.25
N LEU A 122 4.13 1.99 11.18
CA LEU A 122 3.12 0.92 11.18
C LEU A 122 1.70 1.49 11.25
N GLU A 123 1.50 2.51 12.09
CA GLU A 123 0.22 3.20 12.24
C GLU A 123 -0.23 3.90 10.95
N ASP A 124 0.66 4.64 10.28
CA ASP A 124 0.31 5.31 9.01
C ASP A 124 0.00 4.29 7.91
N ALA A 125 0.80 3.21 7.81
CA ALA A 125 0.60 2.17 6.81
C ALA A 125 -0.74 1.42 7.01
N VAL A 126 -1.11 1.16 8.26
CA VAL A 126 -2.41 0.56 8.62
C VAL A 126 -3.55 1.53 8.35
N GLY A 127 -3.44 2.79 8.78
CA GLY A 127 -4.45 3.83 8.52
C GLY A 127 -4.73 4.02 7.03
N ASN A 128 -3.67 4.09 6.21
CA ASN A 128 -3.76 4.11 4.75
C ASN A 128 -4.54 2.91 4.18
N LYS A 129 -4.36 1.72 4.74
CA LYS A 129 -5.02 0.51 4.26
C LYS A 129 -6.50 0.46 4.60
N VAL A 130 -6.86 0.82 5.83
CA VAL A 130 -8.26 0.91 6.25
C VAL A 130 -8.98 2.03 5.50
N ALA A 131 -8.34 3.18 5.28
CA ALA A 131 -8.89 4.28 4.48
C ALA A 131 -9.04 3.91 2.99
N ALA A 132 -8.13 3.12 2.43
CA ALA A 132 -8.27 2.60 1.07
C ALA A 132 -9.48 1.65 0.94
N LEU A 133 -9.68 0.76 1.92
CA LEU A 133 -10.88 -0.09 1.93
C LEU A 133 -12.15 0.74 2.07
N PHE A 134 -12.17 1.74 2.96
CA PHE A 134 -13.29 2.68 3.09
C PHE A 134 -13.66 3.36 1.76
N SER A 135 -12.67 3.87 1.04
CA SER A 135 -12.88 4.76 -0.11
C SER A 135 -13.13 4.04 -1.45
N ARG A 136 -12.40 2.96 -1.74
CA ARG A 136 -12.48 2.25 -3.04
C ARG A 136 -12.86 0.78 -2.94
N ALA A 137 -12.57 0.13 -1.81
CA ALA A 137 -12.91 -1.27 -1.55
C ALA A 137 -12.48 -2.27 -2.63
N GLU A 138 -11.24 -2.13 -3.13
CA GLU A 138 -10.64 -3.09 -4.07
C GLU A 138 -10.36 -4.44 -3.41
N ALA A 139 -10.31 -5.52 -4.19
CA ALA A 139 -10.12 -6.88 -3.66
C ALA A 139 -8.87 -7.03 -2.77
N ARG A 140 -7.78 -6.35 -3.14
CA ARG A 140 -6.53 -6.35 -2.38
C ARG A 140 -6.64 -5.65 -1.03
N ASP A 141 -7.51 -4.64 -0.92
CA ASP A 141 -7.69 -3.89 0.32
C ASP A 141 -8.54 -4.70 1.31
N GLN A 142 -9.51 -5.49 0.84
CA GLN A 142 -10.25 -6.46 1.68
C GLN A 142 -9.30 -7.48 2.31
N VAL A 143 -8.45 -8.12 1.49
CA VAL A 143 -7.49 -9.13 1.98
C VAL A 143 -6.45 -8.51 2.92
N ASP A 144 -5.94 -7.31 2.61
CA ASP A 144 -4.95 -6.66 3.46
C ASP A 144 -5.54 -6.24 4.81
N VAL A 145 -6.75 -5.68 4.83
CA VAL A 145 -7.40 -5.25 6.07
C VAL A 145 -7.82 -6.46 6.92
N ASP A 146 -8.30 -7.54 6.32
CA ASP A 146 -8.52 -8.80 7.05
C ASP A 146 -7.22 -9.29 7.72
N ALA A 147 -6.10 -9.29 6.99
CA ALA A 147 -4.81 -9.68 7.55
C ALA A 147 -4.34 -8.75 8.69
N ILE A 148 -4.52 -7.44 8.52
CA ILE A 148 -4.25 -6.45 9.56
C ILE A 148 -5.07 -6.74 10.83
N ARG A 149 -6.38 -6.90 10.69
CA ARG A 149 -7.29 -7.14 11.82
C ARG A 149 -6.97 -8.47 12.51
N ARG A 150 -6.78 -9.54 11.74
CA ARG A 150 -6.41 -10.87 12.27
C ARG A 150 -5.05 -10.92 12.96
N SER A 151 -4.15 -9.97 12.67
CA SER A 151 -2.85 -9.92 13.36
C SER A 151 -2.99 -9.70 14.87
N GLY A 152 -4.14 -9.18 15.33
CA GLY A 152 -4.40 -8.87 16.74
C GLY A 152 -3.53 -7.74 17.29
N ARG A 153 -2.75 -7.05 16.44
CA ARG A 153 -1.89 -5.93 16.84
C ARG A 153 -2.66 -4.61 17.05
N PHE A 154 -3.91 -4.56 16.58
CA PHE A 154 -4.79 -3.40 16.66
C PHE A 154 -6.18 -3.85 17.08
N THR A 155 -6.79 -3.09 17.98
CA THR A 155 -8.22 -3.13 18.25
C THR A 155 -9.00 -2.47 17.11
N ASP A 156 -10.29 -2.80 16.99
CA ASP A 156 -11.15 -2.16 15.99
C ASP A 156 -11.23 -0.64 16.20
N GLU A 157 -11.27 -0.17 17.45
CA GLU A 157 -11.26 1.28 17.75
C GLU A 157 -9.97 1.96 17.27
N GLU A 158 -8.82 1.30 17.42
CA GLU A 158 -7.54 1.81 16.90
C GLU A 158 -7.54 1.85 15.38
N LEU A 159 -8.06 0.83 14.70
CA LEU A 159 -8.19 0.82 13.24
C LEU A 159 -9.06 1.98 12.75
N PHE A 160 -10.20 2.23 13.41
CA PHE A 160 -11.09 3.35 13.07
C PHE A 160 -10.44 4.71 13.35
N ARG A 161 -9.69 4.83 14.45
CA ARG A 161 -8.94 6.05 14.77
C ARG A 161 -7.89 6.35 13.69
N LEU A 162 -7.10 5.35 13.30
CA LEU A 162 -6.05 5.49 12.29
C LEU A 162 -6.62 5.84 10.91
N ALA A 163 -7.76 5.23 10.56
CA ALA A 163 -8.45 5.53 9.31
C ALA A 163 -8.95 6.99 9.28
N ARG A 164 -9.58 7.47 10.37
CA ARG A 164 -10.02 8.88 10.49
C ARG A 164 -8.89 9.90 10.45
N GLN A 165 -7.72 9.54 10.96
CA GLN A 165 -6.55 10.40 10.88
C GLN A 165 -6.03 10.53 9.45
N THR A 166 -6.09 9.44 8.68
CA THR A 166 -5.70 9.41 7.27
C THR A 166 -6.73 10.10 6.37
N ASP A 167 -8.01 9.79 6.57
CA ASP A 167 -9.13 10.33 5.82
C ASP A 167 -10.15 10.93 6.80
N PRO A 168 -10.19 12.28 6.95
CA PRO A 168 -11.15 12.96 7.80
C PRO A 168 -12.62 12.72 7.42
N GLY A 169 -12.89 12.21 6.22
CA GLY A 169 -14.22 11.80 5.76
C GLY A 169 -14.62 10.39 6.20
N PHE A 170 -13.75 9.65 6.92
CA PHE A 170 -14.03 8.28 7.34
C PHE A 170 -15.29 8.19 8.21
N ASP A 171 -16.24 7.40 7.73
CA ASP A 171 -17.54 7.14 8.33
C ASP A 171 -17.74 5.65 8.58
N LEU A 172 -18.23 5.28 9.76
CA LEU A 172 -18.36 3.87 10.16
C LEU A 172 -19.49 3.15 9.44
N GLU A 173 -20.61 3.84 9.18
CA GLU A 173 -21.73 3.23 8.44
C GLU A 173 -21.30 2.91 7.01
N TRP A 174 -20.64 3.86 6.34
CA TRP A 174 -20.09 3.65 5.01
C TRP A 174 -18.96 2.63 5.01
N PHE A 175 -18.10 2.61 6.02
CA PHE A 175 -17.06 1.59 6.15
C PHE A 175 -17.66 0.18 6.24
N ALA A 176 -18.72 -0.02 7.02
CA ALA A 176 -19.43 -1.30 7.08
C ALA A 176 -20.01 -1.73 5.73
N ARG A 177 -20.42 -0.79 4.87
CA ARG A 177 -20.85 -1.08 3.49
C ARG A 177 -19.67 -1.43 2.59
N SER A 178 -18.53 -0.81 2.80
CA SER A 178 -17.29 -1.15 2.10
C SER A 178 -16.81 -2.55 2.48
N LEU A 179 -17.00 -3.00 3.73
CA LEU A 179 -16.72 -4.39 4.13
C LEU A 179 -17.60 -5.40 3.36
N ASP A 180 -18.92 -5.14 3.23
CA ASP A 180 -19.84 -6.03 2.50
C ASP A 180 -19.45 -6.25 1.02
N THR A 181 -18.62 -5.38 0.43
CA THR A 181 -18.21 -5.56 -0.97
C THR A 181 -17.36 -6.81 -1.18
N VAL A 182 -16.80 -7.37 -0.10
CA VAL A 182 -16.04 -8.62 -0.11
C VAL A 182 -16.81 -9.76 -0.78
N GLU A 183 -18.13 -9.77 -0.67
CA GLU A 183 -18.96 -10.85 -1.21
C GLU A 183 -18.93 -10.90 -2.75
N ARG A 184 -18.67 -9.76 -3.38
CA ARG A 184 -18.56 -9.64 -4.84
C ARG A 184 -17.19 -10.05 -5.39
N ILE A 185 -16.22 -10.35 -4.52
CA ILE A 185 -14.87 -10.73 -4.95
C ILE A 185 -14.88 -12.17 -5.43
N HIS A 186 -14.36 -12.35 -6.63
CA HIS A 186 -14.15 -13.66 -7.23
C HIS A 186 -12.71 -14.18 -6.97
N PRO A 187 -12.51 -15.51 -6.86
CA PRO A 187 -11.20 -16.09 -6.59
C PRO A 187 -10.09 -15.67 -7.58
N GLU A 188 -10.43 -15.44 -8.84
CA GLU A 188 -9.47 -15.00 -9.87
C GLU A 188 -8.84 -13.63 -9.56
N GLU A 189 -9.55 -12.74 -8.86
CA GLU A 189 -9.11 -11.39 -8.54
C GLU A 189 -8.02 -11.40 -7.46
N VAL A 190 -8.08 -12.37 -6.54
CA VAL A 190 -7.14 -12.48 -5.42
C VAL A 190 -6.06 -13.56 -5.64
N ARG A 191 -6.21 -14.38 -6.68
CA ARG A 191 -5.22 -15.42 -7.04
C ARG A 191 -3.82 -14.85 -7.27
N VAL A 192 -3.70 -13.64 -7.83
CA VAL A 192 -2.41 -12.95 -8.04
C VAL A 192 -1.69 -12.62 -6.73
N TYR A 193 -2.45 -12.55 -5.63
CA TYR A 193 -1.97 -12.35 -4.27
C TYR A 193 -1.66 -13.65 -3.55
N GLY A 194 -1.83 -14.80 -4.20
CA GLY A 194 -1.62 -16.11 -3.59
C GLY A 194 -2.74 -16.56 -2.64
N VAL A 195 -3.88 -15.87 -2.65
CA VAL A 195 -5.05 -16.23 -1.85
C VAL A 195 -5.82 -17.34 -2.57
N SER A 196 -6.00 -18.46 -1.90
CA SER A 196 -6.82 -19.58 -2.37
C SER A 196 -8.32 -19.29 -2.22
N PRO A 197 -9.20 -20.02 -2.94
CA PRO A 197 -10.65 -19.88 -2.75
C PRO A 197 -11.10 -20.10 -1.30
N GLU A 198 -10.54 -21.09 -0.61
CA GLU A 198 -10.86 -21.38 0.80
C GLU A 198 -10.44 -20.24 1.73
N GLU A 199 -9.25 -19.65 1.50
CA GLU A 199 -8.82 -18.48 2.26
C GLU A 199 -9.73 -17.27 1.99
N LEU A 200 -10.16 -17.07 0.74
CA LEU A 200 -11.09 -16.00 0.37
C LEU A 200 -12.45 -16.18 1.05
N ASP A 201 -12.99 -17.40 1.10
CA ASP A 201 -14.24 -17.68 1.83
C ASP A 201 -14.10 -17.31 3.31
N GLY A 202 -12.96 -17.63 3.92
CA GLY A 202 -12.66 -17.20 5.29
C GLY A 202 -12.55 -15.68 5.44
N VAL A 203 -11.97 -14.98 4.47
CA VAL A 203 -11.94 -13.50 4.45
C VAL A 203 -13.36 -12.95 4.38
N LYS A 204 -14.20 -13.49 3.47
CA LYS A 204 -15.61 -13.07 3.32
C LYS A 204 -16.36 -13.17 4.64
N THR A 205 -16.33 -14.34 5.28
CA THR A 205 -17.01 -14.55 6.58
C THR A 205 -16.58 -13.52 7.63
N ARG A 206 -15.27 -13.30 7.81
CA ARG A 206 -14.78 -12.39 8.86
C ARG A 206 -15.08 -10.91 8.57
N MET A 207 -15.09 -10.52 7.31
CA MET A 207 -15.40 -9.15 6.91
C MET A 207 -16.91 -8.86 7.03
N GLU A 208 -17.77 -9.83 6.71
CA GLU A 208 -19.22 -9.76 6.93
C GLU A 208 -19.57 -9.70 8.42
N GLU A 209 -18.95 -10.56 9.24
CA GLU A 209 -19.08 -10.54 10.70
C GLU A 209 -18.69 -9.17 11.26
N TRP A 210 -17.55 -8.62 10.81
CA TRP A 210 -17.11 -7.31 11.27
C TRP A 210 -18.07 -6.19 10.85
N ALA A 211 -18.62 -6.26 9.64
CA ALA A 211 -19.63 -5.31 9.18
C ALA A 211 -20.91 -5.37 10.03
N ALA A 212 -21.35 -6.59 10.40
CA ALA A 212 -22.49 -6.78 11.29
C ALA A 212 -22.22 -6.23 12.70
N ASP A 213 -21.04 -6.49 13.25
CA ASP A 213 -20.62 -5.96 14.55
C ASP A 213 -20.62 -4.43 14.57
N ILE A 214 -20.05 -3.79 13.54
CA ILE A 214 -20.05 -2.33 13.44
C ILE A 214 -21.49 -1.79 13.46
N ARG A 215 -22.39 -2.37 12.66
CA ARG A 215 -23.80 -1.94 12.60
C ARG A 215 -24.52 -2.10 13.94
N ALA A 216 -24.22 -3.17 14.68
CA ALA A 216 -24.83 -3.41 15.99
C ALA A 216 -24.42 -2.35 17.04
N HIS A 217 -23.24 -1.74 16.89
CA HIS A 217 -22.71 -0.73 17.81
C HIS A 217 -22.94 0.73 17.35
N LEU A 218 -23.59 0.94 16.20
CA LEU A 218 -24.04 2.27 15.75
C LEU A 218 -25.36 2.72 16.40
N HIS A 219 -26.04 1.83 17.13
CA HIS A 219 -27.33 2.03 17.78
C HIS A 219 -27.22 1.96 19.31
#